data_AF-A0A1A9BW23-F1
#
_entry.id   AF-A0A1A9BW23-F1
#
_cell.length_a   1.000
_cell.length_b   1.000
_cell.length_c   1.000
_cell.angle_alpha   90.00
_cell.angle_beta   90.00
_cell.angle_gamma   90.00
#
_symmetry.space_group_name_H-M   'P 1'
#
loop_
_entity.id
_entity.type
_entity.pdbx_description
1 polymer ?
#
loop_
_entity_poly.entity_id
_entity_poly.type
_entity_poly.pdbx_seq_one_letter_code
_entity_poly.pdbx_strand_id
1 'polypeptide(L)' 'MTAAWEELVTSALLGTDRRTPPGTDPAREAPVALLDAAAVETVRRRAGLRPARAAERLEPAAGDTRP' A
#
# COMPACT_ATOMS: atom_id res chain seq x y z
N MET A 1 0.92 -8.54 13.47
CA MET A 1 1.30 -7.52 12.46
C MET A 1 0.35 -7.47 11.27
N THR A 2 -0.32 -8.57 10.87
CA THR A 2 -1.31 -8.60 9.77
C THR A 2 -2.50 -7.67 9.97
N ALA A 3 -3.07 -7.64 11.18
CA ALA A 3 -4.24 -6.81 11.50
C ALA A 3 -4.06 -5.31 11.18
N ALA A 4 -2.88 -4.73 11.45
CA ALA A 4 -2.64 -3.30 11.18
C ALA A 4 -2.63 -2.98 9.68
N TRP A 5 -2.15 -3.89 8.83
CA TRP A 5 -2.16 -3.71 7.37
C TRP A 5 -3.56 -3.88 6.78
N GLU A 6 -4.30 -4.88 7.26
CA GLU A 6 -5.69 -5.11 6.85
C GLU A 6 -6.57 -3.89 7.14
N GLU A 7 -6.34 -3.23 8.29
CA GLU A 7 -7.02 -1.98 8.66
C GLU A 7 -6.68 -0.80 7.72
N LEU A 8 -5.41 -0.64 7.32
CA LEU A 8 -5.00 0.38 6.37
C LEU A 8 -5.64 0.14 4.99
N VAL A 9 -5.63 -1.10 4.50
CA VAL A 9 -6.27 -1.47 3.22
C VAL A 9 -7.78 -1.25 3.27
N THR A 10 -8.42 -1.63 4.37
CA THR A 10 -9.87 -1.45 4.51
C THR A 10 -10.25 0.03 4.52
N SER A 11 -9.45 0.86 5.20
CA SER A 11 -9.65 2.31 5.20
C SER A 11 -9.47 2.91 3.80
N ALA A 12 -8.50 2.43 3.02
CA ALA A 12 -8.31 2.83 1.63
C ALA A 12 -9.53 2.47 0.75
N LEU A 13 -10.03 1.24 0.88
CA LEU A 13 -11.13 0.73 0.06
C LEU A 13 -12.48 1.39 0.40
N LEU A 14 -12.73 1.66 1.68
CA LEU A 14 -13.98 2.29 2.12
C LEU A 14 -13.95 3.83 2.01
N GLY A 15 -12.75 4.40 1.93
CA GLY A 15 -12.49 5.84 1.98
C GLY A 15 -12.26 6.31 3.41
N THR A 16 -11.31 7.23 3.58
CA THR A 16 -10.87 7.73 4.89
C THR A 16 -11.93 8.52 5.64
N ASP A 17 -12.91 9.09 4.92
CA ASP A 17 -14.07 9.78 5.51
C ASP A 17 -15.07 8.80 6.13
N ARG A 18 -15.19 7.59 5.56
CA ARG A 18 -16.08 6.54 6.08
C ARG A 18 -15.41 5.71 7.16
N ARG A 19 -14.09 5.53 7.06
CA ARG A 19 -13.27 4.80 8.03
C ARG A 19 -11.91 5.45 8.16
N THR A 20 -11.72 6.19 9.24
CA THR A 20 -10.44 6.79 9.57
C THR A 20 -9.45 5.71 10.03
N PRO A 21 -8.26 5.59 9.40
CA PRO A 21 -7.28 4.60 9.78
C PRO A 21 -6.66 4.93 11.16
N PRO A 22 -6.39 3.93 12.01
CA PRO A 22 -5.79 4.16 13.33
C PRO A 22 -4.37 4.70 13.21
N GLY A 23 -4.00 5.67 14.06
CA GLY A 23 -2.66 6.26 14.07
C GLY A 23 -2.42 7.31 12.98
N THR A 24 -3.49 7.82 12.35
CA THR A 24 -3.40 8.97 11.44
C THR A 24 -3.24 10.27 12.23
N ASP A 25 -2.29 11.11 11.79
CA ASP A 25 -2.07 12.43 12.36
C ASP A 25 -3.27 13.35 12.03
N PRO A 26 -4.01 13.87 13.03
CA PRO A 26 -5.15 14.73 12.79
C PRO A 26 -4.80 16.08 12.14
N ALA A 27 -3.52 16.47 12.13
CA ALA A 27 -3.05 17.67 11.44
C ALA A 27 -2.82 17.46 9.93
N ARG A 28 -2.83 16.21 9.45
CA ARG A 28 -2.71 15.88 8.02
C ARG A 28 -4.04 15.44 7.44
N GLU A 29 -4.21 15.70 6.14
CA GLU A 29 -5.32 15.14 5.39
C GLU A 29 -5.34 13.61 5.54
N ALA A 30 -6.51 13.05 5.84
CA ALA A 30 -6.64 11.64 6.16
C ALA A 30 -6.09 10.68 5.08
N PRO A 31 -6.22 10.96 3.77
CA PRO A 31 -5.56 10.15 2.73
C PRO A 31 -4.03 10.19 2.79
N VAL A 32 -3.44 11.35 3.09
CA VAL A 32 -1.97 11.49 3.22
C VAL A 32 -1.48 10.75 4.44
N ALA A 33 -2.16 10.90 5.58
CA ALA A 33 -1.82 10.19 6.81
C ALA A 33 -1.93 8.66 6.65
N LEU A 34 -2.90 8.17 5.88
CA LEU A 34 -3.01 6.76 5.51
C LEU A 34 -1.78 6.27 4.72
N LEU A 35 -1.35 7.04 3.71
CA LEU A 35 -0.19 6.69 2.89
C LEU A 35 1.11 6.64 3.71
N ASP A 36 1.30 7.60 4.62
CA ASP A 36 2.46 7.62 5.52
C ASP A 36 2.49 6.38 6.42
N ALA A 37 1.35 6.01 7.02
CA ALA A 37 1.23 4.82 7.86
C ALA A 37 1.51 3.53 7.07
N ALA A 38 1.01 3.44 5.83
CA ALA A 38 1.26 2.31 4.94
C ALA A 38 2.74 2.19 4.53
N ALA A 39 3.42 3.32 4.30
CA ALA A 39 4.84 3.34 4.00
C ALA A 39 5.67 2.79 5.17
N VAL A 40 5.38 3.24 6.40
CA VAL A 40 6.07 2.75 7.61
C VAL A 40 5.83 1.26 7.83
N GLU A 41 4.59 0.78 7.72
CA GLU A 41 4.29 -0.64 7.89
C GLU A 41 4.97 -1.50 6.82
N THR A 42 5.03 -1.00 5.58
CA THR A 42 5.77 -1.67 4.51
C THR A 42 7.25 -1.78 4.83
N VAL A 43 7.88 -0.71 5.30
CA VAL A 43 9.29 -0.72 5.71
C VAL A 43 9.49 -1.71 6.86
N ARG A 44 8.66 -1.68 7.90
CA ARG A 44 8.75 -2.62 9.04
C ARG A 44 8.70 -4.07 8.60
N ARG A 45 7.80 -4.40 7.67
CA ARG A 45 7.66 -5.76 7.11
C ARG A 45 8.84 -6.16 6.24
N ARG A 46 9.40 -5.21 5.49
CA ARG A 46 10.49 -5.50 4.54
C ARG A 46 11.88 -5.34 5.14
N ALA A 47 12.02 -4.68 6.27
CA ALA A 47 13.30 -4.47 6.94
C ALA A 47 13.98 -5.81 7.20
N GLY A 48 15.21 -5.95 6.72
CA GLY A 48 16.00 -7.18 6.87
C GLY A 48 15.61 -8.34 5.94
N LEU A 49 14.57 -8.22 5.10
CA LEU A 49 14.25 -9.23 4.11
C LEU A 49 15.26 -9.19 2.96
N ARG A 50 15.76 -10.36 2.55
CA ARG A 50 16.53 -10.48 1.31
C ARG A 50 15.55 -10.52 0.13
N PRO A 51 15.87 -9.86 -1.00
CA PRO A 51 15.09 -10.01 -2.23
C PRO A 51 14.93 -11.48 -2.60
N ALA A 52 13.72 -11.88 -2.95
CA ALA A 52 13.47 -13.20 -3.51
C ALA A 52 14.17 -13.34 -4.88
N ARG A 53 14.40 -14.57 -5.32
CA ARG A 53 14.83 -14.85 -6.69
C ARG A 53 13.82 -14.20 -7.66
N ALA A 54 14.33 -13.55 -8.71
CA ALA A 54 13.49 -13.00 -9.75
C ALA A 54 12.58 -14.08 -10.35
N ALA A 55 11.31 -13.74 -10.53
CA ALA A 55 10.36 -14.57 -11.27
C ALA A 55 10.74 -14.60 -12.76
N GLU A 56 10.11 -15.50 -13.51
CA GLU A 56 10.19 -15.49 -14.97
C GLU A 56 9.69 -14.14 -15.50
N ARG A 57 10.34 -13.67 -16.58
CA ARG A 57 9.94 -12.42 -17.23
C ARG A 57 8.54 -12.62 -17.81
N LEU A 58 7.63 -11.66 -17.58
CA LEU A 58 6.34 -11.65 -18.25
C LEU A 58 6.54 -11.47 -19.75
N GLU A 59 5.73 -12.18 -20.54
CA GLU A 59 5.69 -11.96 -21.99
C GLU A 59 5.38 -10.49 -22.31
N PRO A 60 6.04 -9.91 -23.32
CA PRO A 60 5.74 -8.54 -23.74
C PRO A 60 4.25 -8.36 -24.06
N ALA A 61 3.70 -7.19 -23.70
CA ALA A 61 2.35 -6.83 -24.09
C ALA A 61 2.23 -6.81 -25.62
N ALA A 62 1.05 -7.19 -26.13
CA ALA A 62 0.76 -7.07 -27.56
C ALA A 62 0.94 -5.62 -28.02
N GLY A 63 1.44 -5.43 -29.25
CA GLY A 63 1.60 -4.10 -29.83
C GLY A 63 0.26 -3.35 -29.88
N ASP A 64 0.28 -2.07 -29.53
CA ASP A 64 -0.91 -1.22 -29.62
C ASP A 64 -1.30 -1.05 -31.10
N THR A 65 -2.54 -1.38 -31.43
CA THR A 65 -3.08 -1.32 -32.79
C THR A 65 -3.82 -0.02 -33.06
N ARG A 66 -3.94 0.87 -32.07
CA ARG A 66 -4.58 2.17 -32.25
C ARG A 66 -3.72 3.04 -33.18
N PRO A 67 -4.35 3.73 -34.14
CA PRO A 67 -3.66 4.65 -35.04
C PRO A 67 -3.10 5.87 -34.32
#